data_AF-A0AAU6M714-F1
#
_entry.id   AF-A0AAU6M714-F1
#
_cell.length_a   1.000
_cell.length_b   1.000
_cell.length_c   1.000
_cell.angle_alpha   90.00
_cell.angle_beta   90.00
_cell.angle_gamma   90.00
#
_symmetry.space_group_name_H-M   'P 1'
#
loop_
_entity.id
_entity.type
_entity.pdbx_description
1 polymer ?
#
loop_
_entity_poly.entity_id
_entity_poly.type
_entity_poly.pdbx_seq_one_letter_code
_entity_poly.pdbx_strand_id
1 'polypeptide(L)'
;MTSHLPSCSCCGDSLADERRIDIGFKLPDAALTAPEEARHRLGPSALLRVDGVGSFIRCLLPVRLTHETELVLGVWLQVDDDVLRKAHDLWEGQGYADLAFKGRLSHRIRPWGDDLLGAAFTARVADPEELPYLVVGHDPTAARVLEDTWDRDHVLSRFPHQLPVDVRTGLGDHWSVVRSAGLTARFVDGADQFAGPDRSAAVTVLTDDTPGRTPEDFLSVLLAGAPDNVPAQRLIELLPGGLRHAFWLTPDDHGRVRHEFYGFTVPAPGTAAMVFCTHEDPADLAWAQQVWRSLAWADPS
;
A
#
# COMPACT_ATOMS: atom_id res chain seq x y z
N MET A 1 18.42 3.42 -21.84
CA MET A 1 17.14 3.14 -21.14
C MET A 1 17.22 1.74 -20.58
N THR A 2 17.88 1.58 -19.44
CA THR A 2 17.84 0.35 -18.65
C THR A 2 16.60 0.46 -17.78
N SER A 3 15.53 -0.24 -18.17
CA SER A 3 14.38 -0.45 -17.29
C SER A 3 14.86 -1.27 -16.10
N HIS A 4 15.00 -0.64 -14.94
CA HIS A 4 15.10 -1.39 -13.69
C HIS A 4 13.77 -2.11 -13.52
N LEU A 5 13.77 -3.44 -13.71
CA LEU A 5 12.63 -4.26 -13.32
C LEU A 5 12.39 -4.02 -11.84
N PRO A 6 11.16 -3.66 -11.43
CA PRO A 6 10.87 -3.43 -10.02
C PRO A 6 11.12 -4.73 -9.26
N SER A 7 11.84 -4.64 -8.14
CA SER A 7 12.17 -5.79 -7.31
C SER A 7 11.17 -5.93 -6.15
N CYS A 8 10.85 -7.16 -5.79
CA CYS A 8 10.01 -7.47 -4.64
C CYS A 8 10.66 -6.93 -3.35
N SER A 9 9.95 -6.11 -2.58
CA SER A 9 10.47 -5.55 -1.32
C SER A 9 10.64 -6.59 -0.19
N CYS A 10 10.16 -7.83 -0.39
CA CYS A 10 10.30 -8.93 0.58
C CYS A 10 11.57 -9.77 0.35
N CYS A 11 11.96 -10.00 -0.90
CA CYS A 11 13.08 -10.90 -1.25
C CYS A 11 14.11 -10.30 -2.22
N GLY A 12 13.81 -9.18 -2.87
CA GLY A 12 14.71 -8.51 -3.82
C GLY A 12 14.68 -9.06 -5.25
N ASP A 13 13.87 -10.09 -5.52
CA ASP A 13 13.77 -10.69 -6.86
C ASP A 13 13.07 -9.75 -7.85
N SER A 14 13.49 -9.81 -9.12
CA SER A 14 12.87 -9.03 -10.20
C SER A 14 11.42 -9.48 -10.42
N LEU A 15 10.47 -8.55 -10.42
CA LEU A 15 9.09 -8.84 -10.77
C LEU A 15 9.04 -9.13 -12.28
N ALA A 16 8.75 -10.39 -12.61
CA ALA A 16 8.66 -10.86 -13.99
C ALA A 16 7.41 -10.35 -14.72
N ASP A 17 6.40 -9.88 -13.96
CA ASP A 17 5.14 -9.38 -14.48
C ASP A 17 4.67 -8.19 -13.65
N GLU A 18 4.66 -6.98 -14.25
CA GLU A 18 4.12 -5.77 -13.62
C GLU A 18 2.62 -5.89 -13.29
N ARG A 19 1.94 -6.87 -13.88
CA ARG A 19 0.52 -7.17 -13.66
C ARG A 19 0.29 -8.08 -12.47
N ARG A 20 1.33 -8.69 -11.88
CA ARG A 20 1.21 -9.51 -10.67
C ARG A 20 1.97 -8.88 -9.52
N ILE A 21 1.26 -8.66 -8.41
CA ILE A 21 1.82 -8.10 -7.18
C ILE A 21 1.70 -9.16 -6.08
N ASP A 22 2.83 -9.63 -5.55
CA ASP A 22 2.86 -10.60 -4.46
C ASP A 22 3.14 -9.90 -3.12
N ILE A 23 2.26 -10.10 -2.13
CA ILE A 23 2.41 -9.57 -0.77
C ILE A 23 2.26 -10.71 0.23
N GLY A 24 3.30 -11.00 1.00
CA GLY A 24 3.31 -12.10 1.97
C GLY A 24 3.23 -11.65 3.43
N PHE A 25 2.30 -12.21 4.19
CA PHE A 25 2.29 -12.11 5.65
C PHE A 25 3.25 -13.13 6.25
N LYS A 26 4.16 -12.68 7.13
CA LYS A 26 5.20 -13.54 7.72
C LYS A 26 4.66 -14.53 8.76
N LEU A 27 3.60 -14.15 9.47
CA LEU A 27 2.95 -14.91 10.54
C LEU A 27 1.44 -14.59 10.55
N PRO A 28 0.56 -15.52 10.97
CA PRO A 28 -0.84 -15.22 11.23
C PRO A 28 -0.98 -14.18 12.34
N ASP A 29 -2.06 -13.40 12.33
CA ASP A 29 -2.25 -12.28 13.26
C ASP A 29 -2.19 -12.75 14.72
N ALA A 30 -2.81 -13.90 15.02
CA ALA A 30 -2.83 -14.50 16.35
C ALA A 30 -1.44 -14.97 16.84
N ALA A 31 -0.49 -15.20 15.94
CA ALA A 31 0.87 -15.60 16.31
C ALA A 31 1.79 -14.41 16.58
N LEU A 32 1.46 -13.19 16.13
CA LEU A 32 2.31 -12.01 16.28
C LEU A 32 2.60 -11.67 17.75
N THR A 33 1.63 -11.91 18.62
CA THR A 33 1.74 -11.66 20.07
C THR A 33 2.23 -12.85 20.88
N ALA A 34 2.32 -14.05 20.27
CA ALA A 34 2.83 -15.24 20.96
C ALA A 34 4.36 -15.14 21.15
N PRO A 35 4.94 -15.67 22.25
CA PRO A 35 6.39 -15.81 22.40
C PRO A 35 7.02 -16.61 21.27
N GLU A 36 8.29 -16.35 20.94
CA GLU A 36 8.97 -17.05 19.84
C GLU A 36 9.08 -18.56 20.11
N GLU A 37 9.32 -18.94 21.36
CA GLU A 37 9.46 -20.33 21.81
C GLU A 37 8.15 -21.12 21.73
N ALA A 38 7.02 -20.42 21.68
CA ALA A 38 5.70 -21.02 21.49
C ALA A 38 5.37 -21.26 20.01
N ARG A 39 6.22 -20.82 19.06
CA ARG A 39 6.01 -20.92 17.62
C ARG A 39 6.86 -22.04 17.02
N HIS A 40 6.21 -23.13 16.66
CA HIS A 40 6.85 -24.32 16.10
C HIS A 40 6.66 -24.36 14.58
N ARG A 41 7.71 -24.04 13.82
CA ARG A 41 7.72 -24.24 12.37
C ARG A 41 8.00 -25.71 12.06
N LEU A 42 7.13 -26.35 11.28
CA LEU A 42 7.20 -27.80 11.03
C LEU A 42 7.72 -28.08 9.63
N GLY A 43 8.99 -28.46 9.52
CA GLY A 43 9.64 -28.73 8.23
C GLY A 43 9.57 -27.51 7.29
N PRO A 44 8.71 -27.52 6.26
CA PRO A 44 8.45 -26.36 5.40
C PRO A 44 8.11 -25.08 6.17
N SER A 45 8.62 -23.95 5.69
CA SER A 45 8.33 -22.61 6.27
C SER A 45 6.84 -22.20 6.19
N ALA A 46 6.02 -23.01 5.52
CA ALA A 46 4.60 -22.85 5.29
C ALA A 46 3.71 -23.51 6.37
N LEU A 47 4.29 -24.28 7.30
CA LEU A 47 3.55 -24.99 8.35
C LEU A 47 3.94 -24.42 9.72
N LEU A 48 2.94 -24.05 10.51
CA LEU A 48 3.15 -23.40 11.81
C LEU A 48 2.17 -23.96 12.85
N ARG A 49 2.70 -24.42 13.98
CA ARG A 49 1.93 -24.68 15.20
C ARG A 49 2.30 -23.64 16.24
N VAL A 50 1.31 -23.07 16.91
CA VAL A 50 1.52 -22.11 18.01
C VAL A 50 0.82 -22.60 19.26
N ASP A 51 1.59 -22.79 20.33
CA ASP A 51 1.07 -23.34 21.59
C ASP A 51 -0.03 -22.45 22.16
N GLY A 52 -1.17 -23.07 22.53
CA GLY A 52 -2.33 -22.37 23.05
C GLY A 52 -3.12 -21.54 22.04
N VAL A 53 -2.69 -21.48 20.77
CA VAL A 53 -3.33 -20.69 19.71
C VAL A 53 -3.89 -21.57 18.59
N GLY A 54 -3.10 -22.51 18.09
CA GLY A 54 -3.55 -23.49 17.09
C GLY A 54 -2.55 -23.77 15.96
N SER A 55 -3.06 -24.40 14.91
CA SER A 55 -2.29 -24.89 13.76
C SER A 55 -2.63 -24.10 12.50
N PHE A 56 -1.62 -23.78 11.70
CA PHE A 56 -1.74 -22.89 10.55
C PHE A 56 -0.96 -23.40 9.34
N ILE A 57 -1.56 -23.26 8.16
CA ILE A 57 -0.92 -23.56 6.87
C ILE A 57 -0.93 -22.29 6.00
N ARG A 58 0.23 -21.95 5.45
CA ARG A 58 0.40 -20.81 4.55
C ARG A 58 -0.14 -21.16 3.15
N CYS A 59 -0.92 -20.24 2.59
CA CYS A 59 -1.63 -20.38 1.32
C CYS A 59 -1.50 -19.08 0.50
N LEU A 60 -1.91 -19.13 -0.77
CA LEU A 60 -1.99 -17.98 -1.66
C LEU A 60 -3.46 -17.60 -1.89
N LEU A 61 -3.79 -16.35 -1.66
CA LEU A 61 -5.10 -15.77 -1.94
C LEU A 61 -4.98 -14.86 -3.17
N PRO A 62 -5.43 -15.31 -4.36
CA PRO A 62 -5.45 -14.47 -5.55
C PRO A 62 -6.63 -13.50 -5.48
N VAL A 63 -6.40 -12.25 -5.83
CA VAL A 63 -7.39 -11.18 -5.88
C VAL A 63 -7.29 -10.47 -7.22
N ARG A 64 -8.38 -10.46 -7.97
CA ARG A 64 -8.47 -9.78 -9.26
C ARG A 64 -8.71 -8.29 -9.04
N LEU A 65 -7.87 -7.45 -9.63
CA LEU A 65 -7.99 -6.01 -9.57
C LEU A 65 -8.33 -5.42 -10.96
N THR A 66 -8.87 -4.21 -10.98
CA THR A 66 -9.04 -3.44 -12.22
C THR A 66 -7.70 -3.24 -12.93
N HIS A 67 -7.75 -2.92 -14.23
CA HIS A 67 -6.58 -2.76 -15.09
C HIS A 67 -5.74 -4.04 -15.28
N GLU A 68 -6.41 -5.20 -15.32
CA GLU A 68 -5.77 -6.51 -15.55
C GLU A 68 -4.64 -6.83 -14.55
N THR A 69 -4.71 -6.26 -13.33
CA THR A 69 -3.73 -6.49 -12.27
C THR A 69 -4.23 -7.61 -11.35
N GLU A 70 -3.34 -8.52 -10.97
CA GLU A 70 -3.57 -9.56 -9.97
C GLU A 70 -2.75 -9.26 -8.70
N LEU A 71 -3.40 -9.30 -7.56
CA LEU A 71 -2.77 -9.25 -6.25
C LEU A 71 -2.79 -10.66 -5.65
N VAL A 72 -1.64 -11.23 -5.36
CA VAL A 72 -1.52 -12.53 -4.70
C VAL A 72 -1.05 -12.33 -3.27
N LEU A 73 -1.92 -12.64 -2.32
CA LEU A 73 -1.64 -12.50 -0.90
C LEU A 73 -1.17 -13.84 -0.31
N GLY A 74 0.05 -13.87 0.23
CA GLY A 74 0.54 -14.98 1.03
C GLY A 74 -0.06 -14.94 2.42
N VAL A 75 -1.12 -15.70 2.66
CA VAL A 75 -1.95 -15.70 3.88
C VAL A 75 -1.80 -16.99 4.67
N TRP A 76 -2.28 -17.01 5.91
CA TRP A 76 -2.35 -18.21 6.75
C TRP A 76 -3.80 -18.62 6.99
N LEU A 77 -4.10 -19.90 6.81
CA LEU A 77 -5.34 -20.52 7.26
C LEU A 77 -5.12 -21.26 8.57
N GLN A 78 -5.97 -21.03 9.56
CA GLN A 78 -6.09 -21.86 10.75
C GLN A 78 -6.78 -23.17 10.38
N VAL A 79 -6.20 -24.29 10.81
CA VAL A 79 -6.67 -25.65 10.53
C VAL A 79 -6.61 -26.48 11.81
N ASP A 80 -7.26 -27.64 11.79
CA ASP A 80 -7.13 -28.62 12.87
C ASP A 80 -5.73 -29.28 12.85
N ASP A 81 -5.25 -29.71 14.01
CA ASP A 81 -3.94 -30.37 14.17
C ASP A 81 -3.76 -31.59 13.27
N ASP A 82 -4.83 -32.34 13.03
CA ASP A 82 -4.81 -33.51 12.15
C ASP A 82 -4.61 -33.14 10.69
N VAL A 83 -5.16 -31.99 10.26
CA VAL A 83 -4.95 -31.43 8.92
C VAL A 83 -3.52 -30.95 8.78
N LEU A 84 -2.97 -30.27 9.80
CA LEU A 84 -1.57 -29.83 9.78
C LEU A 84 -0.61 -31.02 9.69
N ARG A 85 -0.85 -32.08 10.47
CA ARG A 85 -0.05 -33.30 10.45
C ARG A 85 -0.11 -33.99 9.08
N LYS A 86 -1.32 -34.14 8.52
CA LYS A 86 -1.49 -34.67 7.16
C LYS A 86 -0.74 -33.83 6.12
N ALA A 87 -0.82 -32.50 6.22
CA ALA A 87 -0.11 -31.61 5.30
C ALA A 87 1.41 -31.78 5.43
N HIS A 88 1.93 -31.88 6.65
CA HIS A 88 3.35 -32.14 6.91
C HIS A 88 3.83 -33.44 6.28
N ASP A 89 3.07 -34.53 6.45
CA ASP A 89 3.42 -35.85 5.90
C ASP A 89 3.44 -35.87 4.36
N LEU A 90 2.60 -35.04 3.72
CA LEU A 90 2.49 -34.98 2.25
C LEU A 90 3.45 -33.98 1.61
N TRP A 91 3.99 -33.01 2.36
CA TRP A 91 4.60 -31.79 1.80
C TRP A 91 5.83 -32.03 0.94
N GLU A 92 6.69 -32.97 1.30
CA GLU A 92 7.91 -33.31 0.54
C GLU A 92 7.69 -34.51 -0.41
N GLY A 93 6.46 -35.05 -0.45
CA GLY A 93 6.11 -36.23 -1.23
C GLY A 93 5.32 -35.91 -2.49
N GLN A 94 5.14 -36.92 -3.34
CA GLN A 94 4.29 -36.81 -4.54
C GLN A 94 2.83 -36.49 -4.23
N GLY A 95 2.38 -36.76 -3.00
CA GLY A 95 1.02 -36.46 -2.54
C GLY A 95 0.76 -34.97 -2.28
N TYR A 96 1.78 -34.10 -2.34
CA TYR A 96 1.58 -32.66 -2.20
C TYR A 96 0.68 -32.09 -3.30
N ALA A 97 0.83 -32.56 -4.54
CA ALA A 97 0.02 -32.11 -5.68
C ALA A 97 -1.49 -32.33 -5.48
N ASP A 98 -1.87 -33.34 -4.69
CA ASP A 98 -3.26 -33.68 -4.37
C ASP A 98 -3.73 -33.06 -3.04
N LEU A 99 -2.90 -32.26 -2.37
CA LEU A 99 -3.24 -31.66 -1.09
C LEU A 99 -4.37 -30.64 -1.26
N ALA A 100 -5.48 -30.92 -0.59
CA ALA A 100 -6.62 -30.03 -0.44
C ALA A 100 -7.14 -30.07 0.99
N PHE A 101 -7.49 -28.92 1.54
CA PHE A 101 -8.00 -28.81 2.90
C PHE A 101 -8.88 -27.56 3.07
N LYS A 102 -9.71 -27.60 4.11
CA LYS A 102 -10.51 -26.44 4.55
C LYS A 102 -9.87 -25.81 5.78
N GLY A 103 -9.90 -24.49 5.85
CA GLY A 103 -9.41 -23.73 7.00
C GLY A 103 -10.08 -22.37 7.11
N ARG A 104 -9.69 -21.60 8.13
CA ARG A 104 -10.22 -20.25 8.40
C ARG A 104 -9.14 -19.19 8.25
N LEU A 105 -9.44 -18.10 7.55
CA LEU A 105 -8.46 -17.04 7.34
C LEU A 105 -8.01 -16.42 8.67
N SER A 106 -6.70 -16.30 8.87
CA SER A 106 -6.09 -15.83 10.12
C SER A 106 -5.49 -14.42 10.03
N HIS A 107 -6.01 -13.61 9.10
CA HIS A 107 -5.57 -12.24 8.88
C HIS A 107 -6.74 -11.28 8.75
N ARG A 108 -6.59 -10.11 9.39
CA ARG A 108 -7.41 -8.94 9.09
C ARG A 108 -6.82 -8.21 7.88
N ILE A 109 -7.39 -8.46 6.71
CA ILE A 109 -6.91 -7.90 5.45
C ILE A 109 -7.84 -6.77 5.00
N ARG A 110 -7.36 -5.53 4.98
CA ARG A 110 -8.10 -4.41 4.40
C ARG A 110 -8.11 -4.51 2.86
N PRO A 111 -9.18 -4.09 2.17
CA PRO A 111 -10.34 -3.35 2.69
C PRO A 111 -11.38 -4.20 3.43
N TRP A 112 -11.37 -5.53 3.26
CA TRP A 112 -12.41 -6.43 3.78
C TRP A 112 -12.46 -6.53 5.32
N GLY A 113 -11.33 -6.38 5.99
CA GLY A 113 -11.24 -6.27 7.44
C GLY A 113 -11.81 -7.48 8.18
N ASP A 114 -12.74 -7.22 9.10
CA ASP A 114 -13.33 -8.25 9.97
C ASP A 114 -14.29 -9.19 9.23
N ASP A 115 -14.85 -8.78 8.09
CA ASP A 115 -15.75 -9.62 7.28
C ASP A 115 -15.03 -10.81 6.64
N LEU A 116 -13.71 -10.70 6.48
CA LEU A 116 -12.87 -11.76 5.92
C LEU A 116 -12.13 -12.55 7.01
N LEU A 117 -11.90 -11.95 8.18
CA LEU A 117 -11.23 -12.61 9.28
C LEU A 117 -12.06 -13.80 9.78
N GLY A 118 -11.45 -14.98 9.85
CA GLY A 118 -12.12 -16.21 10.27
C GLY A 118 -13.05 -16.83 9.21
N ALA A 119 -13.20 -16.19 8.05
CA ALA A 119 -13.98 -16.72 6.94
C ALA A 119 -13.38 -18.04 6.45
N ALA A 120 -14.24 -18.98 6.06
CA ALA A 120 -13.82 -20.32 5.70
C ALA A 120 -13.44 -20.40 4.21
N PHE A 121 -12.30 -21.03 3.93
CA PHE A 121 -11.80 -21.27 2.59
C PHE A 121 -11.40 -22.74 2.38
N THR A 122 -11.52 -23.21 1.13
CA THR A 122 -10.82 -24.42 0.67
C THR A 122 -9.54 -23.99 -0.05
N ALA A 123 -8.42 -24.57 0.38
CA ALA A 123 -7.13 -24.45 -0.28
C ALA A 123 -6.82 -25.72 -1.09
N ARG A 124 -6.15 -25.58 -2.24
CA ARG A 124 -5.72 -26.69 -3.10
C ARG A 124 -4.40 -26.36 -3.77
N VAL A 125 -3.51 -27.35 -3.86
CA VAL A 125 -2.29 -27.24 -4.69
C VAL A 125 -2.67 -27.32 -6.16
N ALA A 126 -2.27 -26.30 -6.93
CA ALA A 126 -2.45 -26.26 -8.38
C ALA A 126 -1.12 -26.54 -9.10
N ASP A 127 -0.03 -26.04 -8.54
CA ASP A 127 1.35 -26.26 -8.97
C ASP A 127 2.14 -26.83 -7.77
N PRO A 128 2.79 -28.01 -7.89
CA PRO A 128 3.61 -28.58 -6.83
C PRO A 128 4.79 -27.72 -6.36
N GLU A 129 5.22 -26.74 -7.16
CA GLU A 129 6.31 -25.82 -6.80
C GLU A 129 5.81 -24.56 -6.06
N GLU A 130 4.49 -24.38 -5.97
CA GLU A 130 3.88 -23.23 -5.29
C GLU A 130 3.12 -23.65 -4.02
N LEU A 131 2.80 -22.65 -3.18
CA LEU A 131 1.91 -22.85 -2.03
C LEU A 131 0.47 -23.15 -2.48
N PRO A 132 -0.36 -23.81 -1.64
CA PRO A 132 -1.76 -24.06 -1.98
C PRO A 132 -2.53 -22.75 -2.20
N TYR A 133 -3.33 -22.69 -3.26
CA TYR A 133 -4.20 -21.55 -3.55
C TYR A 133 -5.54 -21.68 -2.86
N LEU A 134 -6.09 -20.57 -2.38
CA LEU A 134 -7.49 -20.47 -1.97
C LEU A 134 -8.35 -20.50 -3.23
N VAL A 135 -9.19 -21.52 -3.35
CA VAL A 135 -9.96 -21.80 -4.57
C VAL A 135 -11.48 -21.73 -4.37
N VAL A 136 -11.95 -21.80 -3.11
CA VAL A 136 -13.37 -21.68 -2.77
C VAL A 136 -13.50 -20.90 -1.47
N GLY A 137 -14.30 -19.84 -1.47
CA GLY A 137 -14.76 -19.13 -0.27
C GLY A 137 -16.15 -19.64 0.13
N HIS A 138 -16.36 -19.94 1.41
CA HIS A 138 -17.62 -20.54 1.90
C HIS A 138 -18.61 -19.51 2.47
N ASP A 139 -18.17 -18.27 2.65
CA ASP A 139 -18.97 -17.14 3.15
C ASP A 139 -19.11 -16.07 2.04
N PRO A 140 -20.15 -15.22 2.02
CA PRO A 140 -20.40 -14.28 0.93
C PRO A 140 -19.20 -13.37 0.60
N THR A 141 -18.54 -12.81 1.62
CA THR A 141 -17.35 -11.96 1.41
C THR A 141 -16.18 -12.78 0.86
N ALA A 142 -15.96 -13.99 1.37
CA ALA A 142 -14.89 -14.88 0.90
C ALA A 142 -15.06 -15.31 -0.56
N ALA A 143 -16.30 -15.63 -0.98
CA ALA A 143 -16.60 -15.94 -2.37
C ALA A 143 -16.32 -14.73 -3.28
N ARG A 144 -16.84 -13.54 -2.90
CA ARG A 144 -16.62 -12.30 -3.65
C ARG A 144 -15.16 -11.91 -3.80
N VAL A 145 -14.32 -12.14 -2.79
CA VAL A 145 -12.88 -11.85 -2.88
C VAL A 145 -12.22 -12.64 -4.01
N LEU A 146 -12.62 -13.90 -4.24
CA LEU A 146 -12.08 -14.75 -5.28
C LEU A 146 -12.73 -14.52 -6.66
N GLU A 147 -14.00 -14.13 -6.68
CA GLU A 147 -14.80 -14.07 -7.90
C GLU A 147 -14.85 -12.67 -8.53
N ASP A 148 -15.00 -11.62 -7.71
CA ASP A 148 -15.18 -10.24 -8.16
C ASP A 148 -13.85 -9.62 -8.63
N THR A 149 -13.97 -8.56 -9.43
CA THR A 149 -12.86 -7.65 -9.73
C THR A 149 -12.96 -6.41 -8.82
N TRP A 150 -11.89 -6.11 -8.09
CA TRP A 150 -11.84 -5.02 -7.13
C TRP A 150 -11.12 -3.79 -7.69
N ASP A 151 -11.48 -2.59 -7.23
CA ASP A 151 -10.75 -1.39 -7.61
C ASP A 151 -9.29 -1.47 -7.12
N ARG A 152 -8.36 -1.41 -8.07
CA ARG A 152 -6.92 -1.58 -7.85
C ARG A 152 -6.40 -0.62 -6.78
N ASP A 153 -6.71 0.66 -6.92
CA ASP A 153 -6.15 1.70 -6.06
C ASP A 153 -6.79 1.66 -4.66
N HIS A 154 -8.09 1.37 -4.58
CA HIS A 154 -8.79 1.15 -3.32
C HIS A 154 -8.20 0.00 -2.50
N VAL A 155 -7.81 -1.10 -3.14
CA VAL A 155 -7.19 -2.26 -2.48
C VAL A 155 -5.73 -1.99 -2.15
N LEU A 156 -4.92 -1.58 -3.14
CA LEU A 156 -3.48 -1.42 -2.98
C LEU A 156 -3.09 -0.29 -2.01
N SER A 157 -3.91 0.77 -1.90
CA SER A 157 -3.68 1.85 -0.93
C SER A 157 -3.77 1.41 0.53
N ARG A 158 -4.31 0.21 0.81
CA ARG A 158 -4.41 -0.34 2.17
C ARG A 158 -3.14 -1.03 2.63
N PHE A 159 -2.16 -1.19 1.73
CA PHE A 159 -0.87 -1.81 2.03
C PHE A 159 0.18 -0.71 2.24
N PRO A 160 0.67 -0.51 3.49
CA PRO A 160 1.57 0.60 3.82
C PRO A 160 3.03 0.38 3.43
N HIS A 161 3.41 -0.83 3.01
CA HIS A 161 4.77 -1.10 2.54
C HIS A 161 4.98 -0.60 1.11
N GLN A 162 6.24 -0.67 0.64
CA GLN A 162 6.61 -0.29 -0.71
C GLN A 162 5.90 -1.19 -1.72
N LEU A 163 5.23 -0.58 -2.69
CA LEU A 163 4.64 -1.30 -3.82
C LEU A 163 5.46 -1.03 -5.09
N PRO A 164 5.49 -1.98 -6.03
CA PRO A 164 6.26 -1.83 -7.27
C PRO A 164 5.59 -0.91 -8.30
N VAL A 165 4.44 -0.34 -7.96
CA VAL A 165 3.58 0.42 -8.86
C VAL A 165 3.04 1.67 -8.17
N ASP A 166 2.70 2.68 -8.96
CA ASP A 166 2.00 3.87 -8.51
C ASP A 166 0.57 3.52 -8.09
N VAL A 167 0.11 4.11 -7.00
CA VAL A 167 -1.22 3.87 -6.41
C VAL A 167 -1.87 5.19 -6.02
N ARG A 168 -3.10 5.44 -6.47
CA ARG A 168 -3.90 6.55 -5.95
C ARG A 168 -4.38 6.25 -4.53
N THR A 169 -4.01 7.12 -3.60
CA THR A 169 -4.32 7.01 -2.17
C THR A 169 -5.30 8.12 -1.80
N GLY A 170 -6.40 7.76 -1.14
CA GLY A 170 -7.33 8.74 -0.57
C GLY A 170 -6.75 9.34 0.72
N LEU A 171 -6.91 10.65 0.88
CA LEU A 171 -6.37 11.44 1.99
C LEU A 171 -7.45 11.89 3.00
N GLY A 172 -8.70 11.44 2.79
CA GLY A 172 -9.87 12.01 3.48
C GLY A 172 -10.40 13.25 2.75
N ASP A 173 -11.57 13.76 3.17
CA ASP A 173 -12.17 15.01 2.68
C ASP A 173 -12.20 15.18 1.16
N HIS A 174 -12.50 14.08 0.46
CA HIS A 174 -12.55 14.01 -1.01
C HIS A 174 -11.21 14.24 -1.74
N TRP A 175 -10.11 14.24 -1.00
CA TRP A 175 -8.76 14.36 -1.54
C TRP A 175 -8.14 13.00 -1.86
N SER A 176 -7.33 12.99 -2.90
CA SER A 176 -6.45 11.87 -3.24
C SER A 176 -5.13 12.37 -3.82
N VAL A 177 -4.10 11.52 -3.74
CA VAL A 177 -2.77 11.75 -4.31
C VAL A 177 -2.21 10.44 -4.84
N VAL A 178 -1.33 10.49 -5.83
CA VAL A 178 -0.58 9.30 -6.26
C VAL A 178 0.61 9.10 -5.31
N ARG A 179 0.60 7.97 -4.61
CA ARG A 179 1.79 7.41 -3.96
C ARG A 179 2.61 6.69 -5.03
N SER A 180 3.81 7.20 -5.32
CA SER A 180 4.70 6.60 -6.30
C SER A 180 5.22 5.22 -5.86
N ALA A 181 5.55 4.38 -6.84
CA ALA A 181 6.23 3.11 -6.65
C ALA A 181 7.48 3.26 -5.76
N GLY A 182 7.73 2.25 -4.92
CA GLY A 182 8.86 2.21 -4.00
C GLY A 182 8.68 3.04 -2.72
N LEU A 183 7.53 3.71 -2.52
CA LEU A 183 7.27 4.48 -1.30
C LEU A 183 6.38 3.69 -0.33
N THR A 184 6.79 3.68 0.94
CA THR A 184 5.92 3.28 2.06
C THR A 184 4.82 4.32 2.28
N ALA A 185 3.79 4.02 3.07
CA ALA A 185 2.76 4.96 3.50
C ALA A 185 2.54 4.88 5.01
N ARG A 186 2.40 6.04 5.65
CA ARG A 186 2.02 6.16 7.07
C ARG A 186 1.28 7.48 7.29
N PHE A 187 0.41 7.52 8.28
CA PHE A 187 -0.19 8.76 8.75
C PHE A 187 0.47 9.19 10.06
N VAL A 188 1.12 10.34 10.08
CA VAL A 188 1.90 10.84 11.23
C VAL A 188 1.74 12.35 11.31
N ASP A 189 1.45 12.87 12.51
CA ASP A 189 1.33 14.31 12.79
C ASP A 189 0.36 15.06 11.87
N GLY A 190 -0.76 14.44 11.52
CA GLY A 190 -1.79 15.05 10.67
C GLY A 190 -1.47 15.05 9.17
N ALA A 191 -0.42 14.33 8.75
CA ALA A 191 -0.02 14.23 7.36
C ALA A 191 0.12 12.77 6.90
N ASP A 192 -0.30 12.52 5.65
CA ASP A 192 0.04 11.30 4.93
C ASP A 192 1.47 11.39 4.43
N GLN A 193 2.34 10.55 4.96
CA GLN A 193 3.75 10.48 4.60
C GLN A 193 4.03 9.26 3.73
N PHE A 194 4.67 9.52 2.60
CA PHE A 194 5.20 8.52 1.69
C PHE A 194 6.72 8.58 1.68
N ALA A 195 7.40 7.49 2.03
CA ALA A 195 8.85 7.51 2.22
C ALA A 195 9.54 6.32 1.55
N GLY A 196 10.62 6.63 0.84
CA GLY A 196 11.61 5.71 0.31
C GLY A 196 13.03 6.07 0.81
N PRO A 197 14.07 5.37 0.33
CA PRO A 197 15.44 5.58 0.80
C PRO A 197 16.02 6.97 0.46
N ASP A 198 15.67 7.51 -0.69
CA ASP A 198 16.27 8.69 -1.34
C ASP A 198 15.29 9.86 -1.50
N ARG A 199 13.99 9.59 -1.36
CA ARG A 199 12.93 10.59 -1.51
C ARG A 199 11.73 10.33 -0.61
N SER A 200 11.02 11.39 -0.28
CA SER A 200 9.81 11.33 0.53
C SER A 200 8.84 12.45 0.17
N ALA A 201 7.55 12.21 0.34
CA ALA A 201 6.49 13.21 0.23
C ALA A 201 5.64 13.19 1.50
N ALA A 202 5.25 14.35 2.02
CA ALA A 202 4.27 14.51 3.09
C ALA A 202 3.13 15.35 2.56
N VAL A 203 1.89 14.91 2.74
CA VAL A 203 0.70 15.61 2.27
C VAL A 203 -0.19 15.95 3.46
N THR A 204 -0.60 17.21 3.55
CA THR A 204 -1.52 17.73 4.55
C THR A 204 -2.73 18.33 3.85
N VAL A 205 -3.92 17.87 4.24
CA VAL A 205 -5.19 18.48 3.85
C VAL A 205 -5.52 19.59 4.84
N LEU A 206 -5.95 20.74 4.30
CA LEU A 206 -6.19 21.98 5.03
C LEU A 206 -7.60 22.47 4.73
N THR A 207 -8.27 23.01 5.75
CA THR A 207 -9.59 23.63 5.62
C THR A 207 -9.46 25.13 5.85
N ASP A 208 -10.19 25.93 5.09
CA ASP A 208 -10.36 27.37 5.37
C ASP A 208 -11.67 27.62 6.08
N ASP A 209 -11.60 27.99 7.35
CA ASP A 209 -12.76 28.32 8.17
C ASP A 209 -13.26 29.76 7.93
N THR A 210 -12.65 30.51 7.02
CA THR A 210 -13.01 31.91 6.73
C THR A 210 -14.06 31.99 5.63
N PRO A 211 -15.31 32.42 5.93
CA PRO A 211 -16.37 32.45 4.94
C PRO A 211 -16.07 33.43 3.81
N GLY A 212 -16.25 32.97 2.57
CA GLY A 212 -16.15 33.82 1.37
C GLY A 212 -14.73 34.20 0.96
N ARG A 213 -13.68 33.66 1.60
CA ARG A 213 -12.30 33.85 1.14
C ARG A 213 -12.11 33.17 -0.22
N THR A 214 -11.48 33.87 -1.15
CA THR A 214 -11.16 33.33 -2.47
C THR A 214 -10.01 32.31 -2.38
N PRO A 215 -9.86 31.40 -3.36
CA PRO A 215 -8.72 30.50 -3.43
C PRO A 215 -7.37 31.24 -3.40
N GLU A 216 -7.25 32.39 -4.05
CA GLU A 216 -6.04 33.21 -4.12
C GLU A 216 -5.69 33.85 -2.77
N ASP A 217 -6.70 34.36 -2.06
CA ASP A 217 -6.52 34.93 -0.73
C ASP A 217 -6.15 33.82 0.27
N PHE A 218 -6.76 32.63 0.15
CA PHE A 218 -6.43 31.50 1.01
C PHE A 218 -5.00 31.03 0.76
N LEU A 219 -4.60 30.89 -0.51
CA LEU A 219 -3.21 30.59 -0.86
C LEU A 219 -2.24 31.64 -0.26
N SER A 220 -2.58 32.93 -0.33
CA SER A 220 -1.74 34.00 0.24
C SER A 220 -1.54 33.83 1.75
N VAL A 221 -2.57 33.36 2.48
CA VAL A 221 -2.45 33.00 3.90
C VAL A 221 -1.54 31.79 4.09
N LEU A 222 -1.69 30.75 3.27
CA LEU A 222 -0.85 29.54 3.35
C LEU A 222 0.63 29.81 3.06
N LEU A 223 0.92 30.77 2.19
CA LEU A 223 2.28 31.20 1.85
C LEU A 223 2.88 32.20 2.84
N ALA A 224 2.11 32.65 3.85
CA ALA A 224 2.60 33.62 4.83
C ALA A 224 3.78 33.03 5.63
N GLY A 225 4.97 33.60 5.45
CA GLY A 225 6.20 33.12 6.10
C GLY A 225 6.89 31.94 5.39
N ALA A 226 6.40 31.54 4.21
CA ALA A 226 7.08 30.53 3.39
C ALA A 226 8.44 31.07 2.89
N PRO A 227 9.47 30.21 2.78
CA PRO A 227 10.79 30.59 2.27
C PRO A 227 10.81 30.74 0.74
N ASP A 228 9.72 31.22 0.12
CA ASP A 228 9.63 31.50 -1.31
C ASP A 228 10.37 32.81 -1.65
N ASN A 229 11.70 32.71 -1.71
CA ASN A 229 12.60 33.84 -1.93
C ASN A 229 13.31 33.81 -3.29
N VAL A 230 13.07 32.78 -4.13
CA VAL A 230 13.69 32.61 -5.45
C VAL A 230 12.62 32.59 -6.56
N PRO A 231 12.32 33.73 -7.22
CA PRO A 231 11.26 33.82 -8.24
C PRO A 231 11.42 32.91 -9.47
N ALA A 232 12.63 32.40 -9.73
CA ALA A 232 12.90 31.46 -10.84
C ALA A 232 12.60 29.99 -10.48
N GLN A 233 12.38 29.68 -9.20
CA GLN A 233 12.13 28.33 -8.69
C GLN A 233 10.69 28.19 -8.20
N ARG A 234 9.73 28.62 -9.03
CA ARG A 234 8.30 28.55 -8.74
C ARG A 234 7.47 28.21 -9.95
N LEU A 235 6.29 27.64 -9.70
CA LEU A 235 5.27 27.31 -10.70
C LEU A 235 3.90 27.73 -10.19
N ILE A 236 3.09 28.29 -11.08
CA ILE A 236 1.68 28.60 -10.82
C ILE A 236 0.87 28.00 -11.95
N GLU A 237 -0.16 27.23 -11.62
CA GLU A 237 -1.09 26.64 -12.57
C GLU A 237 -2.53 26.99 -12.18
N LEU A 238 -3.32 27.50 -13.13
CA LEU A 238 -4.72 27.81 -12.91
C LEU A 238 -5.56 26.52 -13.05
N LEU A 239 -6.50 26.35 -12.13
CA LEU A 239 -7.53 25.31 -12.16
C LEU A 239 -8.88 25.95 -12.50
N PRO A 240 -9.88 25.19 -12.98
CA PRO A 240 -11.20 25.75 -13.28
C PRO A 240 -11.89 26.48 -12.11
N GLY A 241 -11.59 26.10 -10.86
CA GLY A 241 -12.17 26.70 -9.65
C GLY A 241 -11.16 27.28 -8.66
N GLY A 242 -9.88 27.35 -9.02
CA GLY A 242 -8.82 27.78 -8.12
C GLY A 242 -7.44 27.69 -8.75
N LEU A 243 -6.42 27.32 -7.97
CA LEU A 243 -5.04 27.35 -8.43
C LEU A 243 -4.12 26.38 -7.71
N ARG A 244 -2.95 26.21 -8.30
CA ARG A 244 -1.81 25.45 -7.82
C ARG A 244 -0.63 26.41 -7.75
N HIS A 245 0.10 26.37 -6.64
CA HIS A 245 1.35 27.10 -6.48
C HIS A 245 2.42 26.15 -5.94
N ALA A 246 3.62 26.18 -6.51
CA ALA A 246 4.75 25.45 -5.99
C ALA A 246 6.02 26.27 -6.05
N PHE A 247 6.94 25.98 -5.15
CA PHE A 247 8.32 26.46 -5.20
C PHE A 247 9.26 25.38 -4.67
N TRP A 248 10.54 25.49 -5.01
CA TRP A 248 11.56 24.54 -4.56
C TRP A 248 12.84 25.28 -4.23
N LEU A 249 13.65 24.67 -3.37
CA LEU A 249 14.91 25.22 -2.91
C LEU A 249 15.88 24.08 -2.57
N THR A 250 17.15 24.43 -2.42
CA THR A 250 18.20 23.49 -2.02
C THR A 250 18.90 24.12 -0.83
N PRO A 251 18.51 23.79 0.42
CA PRO A 251 19.13 24.36 1.60
C PRO A 251 20.61 24.00 1.63
N ASP A 252 21.45 24.94 2.05
CA ASP A 252 22.85 24.68 2.36
C ASP A 252 22.91 24.17 3.80
N ASP A 253 22.73 22.86 4.00
CA ASP A 253 22.81 22.21 5.31
C ASP A 253 23.99 21.23 5.37
N HIS A 254 24.62 21.17 6.55
CA HIS A 254 25.97 20.70 6.85
C HIS A 254 26.31 19.25 6.40
N GLY A 255 26.45 19.02 5.10
CA GLY A 255 27.16 17.87 4.53
C GLY A 255 26.33 16.87 3.70
N ARG A 256 25.03 17.10 3.47
CA ARG A 256 24.25 16.37 2.46
C ARG A 256 23.34 17.33 1.69
N VAL A 257 23.50 17.37 0.37
CA VAL A 257 22.62 18.13 -0.50
C VAL A 257 21.24 17.46 -0.45
N ARG A 258 20.23 18.20 -0.01
CA ARG A 258 18.83 17.78 -0.05
C ARG A 258 18.06 18.83 -0.83
N HIS A 259 17.22 18.39 -1.74
CA HIS A 259 16.34 19.26 -2.50
C HIS A 259 14.95 19.21 -1.87
N GLU A 260 14.33 20.37 -1.72
CA GLU A 260 13.01 20.53 -1.12
C GLU A 260 12.05 21.12 -2.13
N PHE A 261 10.84 20.56 -2.17
CA PHE A 261 9.75 21.05 -3.01
C PHE A 261 8.50 21.24 -2.15
N TYR A 262 7.90 22.41 -2.27
CA TYR A 262 6.68 22.81 -1.59
C TYR A 262 5.61 23.05 -2.64
N GLY A 263 4.49 22.33 -2.56
CA GLY A 263 3.37 22.45 -3.49
C GLY A 263 2.07 22.66 -2.75
N PHE A 264 1.26 23.60 -3.21
CA PHE A 264 -0.05 23.94 -2.70
C PHE A 264 -1.06 23.76 -3.82
N THR A 265 -2.21 23.16 -3.51
CA THR A 265 -3.34 23.01 -4.41
C THR A 265 -4.59 23.52 -3.71
N VAL A 266 -5.19 24.58 -4.23
CA VAL A 266 -6.43 25.19 -3.73
C VAL A 266 -7.47 25.10 -4.85
N PRO A 267 -8.24 24.02 -4.92
CA PRO A 267 -9.08 23.72 -6.08
C PRO A 267 -10.43 24.45 -6.05
N ALA A 268 -10.87 24.89 -4.87
CA ALA A 268 -12.11 25.60 -4.58
C ALA A 268 -11.97 26.36 -3.25
N PRO A 269 -12.89 27.30 -2.93
CA PRO A 269 -12.96 27.91 -1.60
C PRO A 269 -13.13 26.86 -0.49
N GLY A 270 -12.51 27.09 0.67
CA GLY A 270 -12.72 26.26 1.86
C GLY A 270 -11.79 25.05 2.00
N THR A 271 -11.02 24.68 0.98
CA THR A 271 -10.13 23.51 1.05
C THR A 271 -8.82 23.71 0.30
N ALA A 272 -7.75 23.10 0.80
CA ALA A 272 -6.46 23.03 0.14
C ALA A 272 -5.73 21.73 0.51
N ALA A 273 -4.76 21.36 -0.31
CA ALA A 273 -3.76 20.36 0.05
C ALA A 273 -2.36 20.92 -0.16
N MET A 274 -1.49 20.71 0.82
CA MET A 274 -0.07 21.00 0.76
C MET A 274 0.70 19.69 0.61
N VAL A 275 1.67 19.66 -0.30
CA VAL A 275 2.66 18.60 -0.39
C VAL A 275 4.05 19.18 -0.14
N PHE A 276 4.81 18.49 0.69
CA PHE A 276 6.23 18.73 0.90
C PHE A 276 7.00 17.50 0.44
N CYS A 277 7.84 17.65 -0.57
CA CYS A 277 8.72 16.60 -1.03
C CYS A 277 10.18 16.92 -0.68
N THR A 278 10.93 15.87 -0.37
CA THR A 278 12.39 15.95 -0.28
C THR A 278 13.01 14.84 -1.10
N HIS A 279 14.15 15.11 -1.72
CA HIS A 279 14.88 14.15 -2.53
C HIS A 279 16.39 14.47 -2.57
N GLU A 280 17.22 13.46 -2.77
CA GLU A 280 18.69 13.62 -2.87
C GLU A 280 19.16 13.97 -4.30
N ASP A 281 18.52 13.40 -5.34
CA ASP A 281 18.88 13.66 -6.74
C ASP A 281 18.13 14.90 -7.28
N PRO A 282 18.80 15.94 -7.82
CA PRO A 282 18.11 17.09 -8.42
C PRO A 282 17.15 16.72 -9.57
N ALA A 283 17.35 15.59 -10.26
CA ALA A 283 16.45 15.11 -11.31
C ALA A 283 15.06 14.72 -10.77
N ASP A 284 14.95 14.36 -9.49
CA ASP A 284 13.69 14.03 -8.83
C ASP A 284 12.77 15.24 -8.60
N LEU A 285 13.19 16.45 -8.97
CA LEU A 285 12.27 17.59 -9.06
C LEU A 285 11.08 17.29 -9.99
N ALA A 286 11.30 16.56 -11.08
CA ALA A 286 10.23 16.14 -11.98
C ALA A 286 9.23 15.20 -11.27
N TRP A 287 9.73 14.28 -10.45
CA TRP A 287 8.92 13.40 -9.61
C TRP A 287 8.11 14.21 -8.59
N ALA A 288 8.73 15.15 -7.86
CA ALA A 288 8.05 15.98 -6.87
C ALA A 288 6.90 16.80 -7.50
N GLN A 289 7.15 17.38 -8.68
CA GLN A 289 6.11 18.08 -9.44
C GLN A 289 4.99 17.14 -9.90
N GLN A 290 5.29 15.90 -10.27
CA GLN A 290 4.28 14.91 -10.65
C GLN A 290 3.41 14.52 -9.45
N VAL A 291 3.99 14.26 -8.28
CA VAL A 291 3.24 13.97 -7.05
C VAL A 291 2.31 15.13 -6.71
N TRP A 292 2.82 16.37 -6.75
CA TRP A 292 1.99 17.56 -6.53
C TRP A 292 0.84 17.65 -7.53
N ARG A 293 1.11 17.55 -8.84
CA ARG A 293 0.07 17.57 -9.89
C ARG A 293 -0.94 16.43 -9.76
N SER A 294 -0.58 15.33 -9.10
CA SER A 294 -1.47 14.20 -8.87
C SER A 294 -2.54 14.44 -7.79
N LEU A 295 -2.35 15.46 -6.95
CA LEU A 295 -3.34 15.90 -5.97
C LEU A 295 -4.67 16.17 -6.68
N ALA A 296 -5.72 15.50 -6.26
CA ALA A 296 -7.04 15.65 -6.84
C ALA A 296 -8.08 15.75 -5.73
N TRP A 297 -8.97 16.72 -5.88
CA TRP A 297 -10.14 16.91 -5.02
C TRP A 297 -11.39 16.67 -5.85
N ALA A 298 -12.30 15.88 -5.32
CA ALA A 298 -13.63 15.66 -5.91
C ALA A 298 -14.66 16.52 -5.17
N ASP A 299 -15.47 17.25 -5.92
CA ASP A 299 -16.55 18.07 -5.35
C ASP A 299 -17.57 17.16 -4.64
N PRO A 300 -17.90 17.38 -3.36
CA PRO A 300 -18.98 16.68 -2.67
C PRO A 300 -20.34 17.16 -3.20
N SER A 301 -20.75 16.64 -4.36
CA SER A 301 -22.09 16.82 -4.91
C SER A 301 -23.19 16.23 -4.04
#